data_AF-A0A396GZ53-F1
#
_entry.id   AF-A0A396GZ53-F1
#
_cell.length_a   1.000
_cell.length_b   1.000
_cell.length_c   1.000
_cell.angle_alpha   90.00
_cell.angle_beta   90.00
_cell.angle_gamma   90.00
#
_symmetry.space_group_name_H-M   'P 1'
#
loop_
_entity.id
_entity.type
_entity.pdbx_description
1 polymer ?
#
loop_
_entity_poly.entity_id
_entity_poly.type
_entity_poly.pdbx_seq_one_letter_code
_entity_poly.pdbx_strand_id
1 'polypeptide(L)'
;MNSRLMVNYLPISSLVGHSLITLGNNHILNEEEEEDRFFIVGSCNGLVCLVGNSDLERWLYFYIPATRTLSKKLGTFTDKYRNMFGFGYDTLTDTYKVVNFCATSRDARIFSLGDNIWKSIPSFPDNLSSTTN
;
A
#
# COMPACT_ATOMS: atom_id res chain seq x y z
N MET A 1 25.27 -7.87 -5.20
CA MET A 1 24.22 -8.62 -4.48
C MET A 1 22.89 -8.05 -4.92
N ASN A 2 22.15 -8.76 -5.77
CA ASN A 2 20.89 -8.29 -6.35
C ASN A 2 19.72 -8.76 -5.49
N SER A 3 19.18 -7.89 -4.66
CA SER A 3 17.92 -8.14 -3.93
C SER A 3 16.76 -8.11 -4.94
N ARG A 4 16.28 -9.30 -5.31
CA ARG A 4 15.05 -9.46 -6.10
C ARG A 4 13.86 -9.08 -5.20
N LEU A 5 13.14 -8.02 -5.55
CA LEU A 5 11.74 -7.85 -5.15
C LEU A 5 10.95 -9.03 -5.73
N MET A 6 10.70 -10.07 -4.94
CA MET A 6 9.72 -11.09 -5.29
C MET A 6 8.33 -10.48 -5.12
N VAL A 7 7.88 -9.75 -6.15
CA VAL A 7 6.45 -9.48 -6.32
C VAL A 7 5.81 -10.78 -6.76
N ASN A 8 5.52 -11.66 -5.79
CA ASN A 8 4.74 -12.85 -6.04
C ASN A 8 3.33 -12.41 -6.38
N TYR A 9 3.06 -12.21 -7.66
CA TYR A 9 1.70 -12.18 -8.22
C TYR A 9 1.11 -13.59 -8.10
N LEU A 10 0.84 -14.07 -6.89
CA LEU A 10 -0.13 -15.15 -6.73
C LEU A 10 -1.49 -14.52 -7.00
N PRO A 11 -2.25 -15.02 -7.98
CA PRO A 11 -3.45 -14.36 -8.42
C PRO A 11 -4.47 -14.47 -7.28
N ILE A 12 -4.94 -13.31 -6.85
CA ILE A 12 -6.03 -13.11 -5.90
C ILE A 12 -7.24 -14.01 -6.22
N SER A 13 -7.39 -14.45 -7.48
CA SER A 13 -8.43 -15.39 -7.92
C SER A 13 -8.46 -16.72 -7.14
N SER A 14 -7.31 -17.26 -6.72
CA SER A 14 -7.30 -18.50 -5.93
C SER A 14 -7.79 -18.30 -4.49
N LEU A 15 -7.68 -17.08 -3.96
CA LEU A 15 -8.15 -16.72 -2.62
C LEU A 15 -9.64 -16.34 -2.63
N VAL A 16 -10.14 -15.81 -3.75
CA VAL A 16 -11.55 -15.47 -3.97
C VAL A 16 -12.44 -16.73 -4.11
N GLY A 17 -11.87 -17.87 -4.51
CA GLY A 17 -12.61 -19.14 -4.67
C GLY A 17 -12.95 -19.88 -3.37
N HIS A 18 -12.37 -19.49 -2.23
CA HIS A 18 -12.64 -20.13 -0.94
C HIS A 18 -13.30 -19.12 0.01
N SER A 19 -14.51 -19.44 0.44
CA SER A 19 -15.43 -18.65 1.29
C SER A 19 -14.93 -18.34 2.72
N LEU A 20 -13.61 -18.26 2.94
CA LEU A 20 -12.98 -17.85 4.20
C LEU A 20 -12.61 -16.36 4.24
N ILE A 21 -12.65 -15.68 3.09
CA ILE A 21 -12.56 -14.22 3.01
C ILE A 21 -13.87 -13.75 2.40
N THR A 22 -14.88 -13.55 3.25
CA THR A 22 -16.00 -12.67 2.88
C THR A 22 -15.41 -11.28 2.76
N LEU A 23 -14.97 -10.93 1.57
CA LEU A 23 -14.71 -9.56 1.16
C LEU A 23 -16.07 -8.87 1.21
N GLY A 24 -16.41 -8.33 2.38
CA GLY A 24 -17.59 -7.50 2.54
C GLY A 24 -17.51 -6.39 1.50
N ASN A 25 -18.52 -6.31 0.64
CA ASN A 25 -18.68 -5.23 -0.33
C ASN A 25 -18.37 -3.89 0.35
N ASN A 26 -17.29 -3.24 -0.07
CA ASN A 26 -16.94 -1.80 -0.04
C ASN A 26 -17.33 -0.90 1.15
N HIS A 27 -17.92 -1.41 2.22
CA HIS A 27 -18.47 -0.64 3.33
C HIS A 27 -18.07 -1.35 4.62
N ILE A 28 -16.87 -1.03 5.11
CA ILE A 28 -16.51 -1.38 6.48
C ILE A 28 -16.36 -0.04 7.19
N LEU A 29 -17.27 0.17 8.16
CA LEU A 29 -17.39 1.22 9.18
C LEU A 29 -18.47 2.31 8.92
N ASN A 30 -19.66 2.05 9.47
CA ASN A 30 -20.70 2.93 10.06
C ASN A 30 -21.19 4.23 9.37
N GLU A 31 -22.51 4.38 9.39
CA GLU A 31 -23.39 5.35 8.69
C GLU A 31 -23.33 6.83 9.09
N GLU A 32 -22.30 7.37 9.76
CA GLU A 32 -22.42 8.76 10.27
C GLU A 32 -21.30 9.79 9.97
N GLU A 33 -20.15 9.45 9.38
CA GLU A 33 -19.20 10.48 8.92
C GLU A 33 -18.55 10.02 7.60
N GLU A 34 -18.40 10.95 6.64
CA GLU A 34 -17.88 10.79 5.26
C GLU A 34 -17.37 9.38 4.88
N GLU A 35 -18.01 8.73 3.90
CA GLU A 35 -17.67 7.38 3.42
C GLU A 35 -16.19 7.26 3.01
N ASP A 36 -15.36 6.83 3.95
CA ASP A 36 -13.98 6.46 3.71
C ASP A 36 -13.94 5.25 2.78
N ARG A 37 -13.61 5.47 1.51
CA ARG A 37 -13.45 4.38 0.53
C ARG A 37 -12.14 3.65 0.78
N PHE A 38 -12.25 2.36 1.08
CA PHE A 38 -11.11 1.47 1.24
C PHE A 38 -10.81 0.69 -0.05
N PHE A 39 -9.52 0.55 -0.34
CA PHE A 39 -9.02 -0.30 -1.43
C PHE A 39 -7.98 -1.28 -0.90
N ILE A 40 -8.04 -2.52 -1.37
CA ILE A 40 -7.00 -3.51 -1.08
C ILE A 40 -5.78 -3.20 -1.94
N VAL A 41 -4.63 -3.02 -1.30
CA VAL A 41 -3.33 -2.92 -1.99
C VAL A 41 -2.82 -4.32 -2.36
N GLY A 42 -2.91 -5.25 -1.41
CA GLY A 42 -2.45 -6.62 -1.57
C GLY A 42 -2.36 -7.35 -0.23
N SER A 43 -1.84 -8.57 -0.28
CA SER A 43 -1.58 -9.38 0.91
C SER A 43 -0.15 -9.93 0.90
N CYS A 44 0.39 -10.18 2.09
CA CYS A 44 1.73 -10.73 2.28
C CYS A 44 1.75 -11.46 3.62
N ASN A 45 2.16 -12.74 3.63
CA ASN A 45 2.30 -13.56 4.85
C ASN A 45 1.06 -13.57 5.77
N GLY A 46 -0.15 -13.57 5.18
CA GLY A 46 -1.41 -13.56 5.93
C GLY A 46 -1.86 -12.18 6.44
N LEU A 47 -1.07 -11.13 6.21
CA LEU A 47 -1.44 -9.74 6.45
C LEU A 47 -2.01 -9.13 5.17
N VAL A 48 -3.12 -8.40 5.25
CA VAL A 48 -3.74 -7.66 4.14
C VAL A 48 -3.50 -6.17 4.36
N CYS A 49 -3.04 -5.47 3.33
CA CYS A 49 -2.88 -4.02 3.35
C CYS A 49 -4.07 -3.34 2.68
N LEU A 50 -4.67 -2.40 3.39
CA LEU A 50 -5.78 -1.57 2.94
C LEU A 50 -5.33 -0.10 2.88
N VAL A 51 -5.81 0.63 1.89
CA VAL A 51 -5.65 2.08 1.79
C VAL A 51 -7.03 2.72 1.94
N GLY A 52 -7.17 3.57 2.95
CA GLY A 52 -8.30 4.49 3.07
C GLY A 52 -8.03 5.77 2.28
N ASN A 53 -9.10 6.37 1.77
CA ASN A 53 -8.98 7.53 0.92
C ASN A 53 -10.02 8.64 1.11
N SER A 54 -9.47 9.79 1.44
CA SER A 54 -9.87 11.19 1.27
C SER A 54 -10.08 11.75 -0.14
N ASP A 55 -10.50 13.01 -0.26
CA ASP A 55 -10.15 13.82 -1.43
C ASP A 55 -8.69 14.31 -1.36
N LEU A 56 -8.15 14.49 -0.14
CA LEU A 56 -6.83 15.07 0.08
C LEU A 56 -5.91 14.19 0.94
N GLU A 57 -6.46 13.22 1.65
CA GLU A 57 -5.73 12.40 2.62
C GLU A 57 -5.76 10.93 2.25
N ARG A 58 -4.64 10.24 2.46
CA ARG A 58 -4.50 8.79 2.33
C ARG A 58 -3.98 8.24 3.66
N TRP A 59 -4.45 7.06 4.04
CA TRP A 59 -3.92 6.33 5.19
C TRP A 59 -3.99 4.83 4.99
N LEU A 60 -3.32 4.10 5.87
CA LEU A 60 -3.18 2.65 5.82
C LEU A 60 -3.93 1.99 6.96
N TYR A 61 -4.44 0.79 6.67
CA TYR A 61 -4.81 -0.20 7.67
C TYR A 61 -4.16 -1.53 7.31
N PHE A 62 -3.80 -2.30 8.33
CA PHE A 62 -3.49 -3.71 8.18
C PHE A 62 -4.61 -4.55 8.76
N TYR A 63 -4.97 -5.59 8.02
CA TYR A 63 -6.02 -6.53 8.40
C TYR A 63 -5.46 -7.95 8.45
N ILE A 64 -5.74 -8.66 9.53
CA ILE A 64 -5.42 -10.09 9.69
C ILE A 64 -6.73 -10.87 9.54
N PRO A 65 -7.00 -11.51 8.39
CA PRO A 65 -8.27 -12.22 8.17
C PRO A 65 -8.50 -13.36 9.17
N ALA A 66 -7.44 -14.08 9.54
CA ALA A 66 -7.51 -15.22 10.44
C ALA A 66 -8.06 -14.87 11.83
N THR A 67 -7.75 -13.66 12.33
CA THR A 67 -8.20 -13.18 13.64
C THR A 67 -9.26 -12.09 13.52
N ARG A 68 -9.67 -11.74 12.30
CA ARG A 68 -10.56 -10.62 11.97
C ARG A 68 -10.12 -9.30 12.64
N THR A 69 -8.80 -9.10 12.77
CA THR A 69 -8.24 -7.95 13.47
C THR A 69 -7.86 -6.87 12.47
N LEU A 70 -8.36 -5.66 12.68
CA LEU A 70 -7.96 -4.45 11.96
C LEU A 70 -7.01 -3.63 12.84
N SER A 71 -5.94 -3.11 12.26
CA SER A 71 -5.05 -2.18 12.95
C SER A 71 -5.75 -0.84 13.23
N LYS A 72 -5.12 0.00 14.05
CA LYS A 72 -5.43 1.43 14.06
C LYS A 72 -5.03 2.06 12.72
N LYS A 73 -5.51 3.29 12.44
CA LYS A 73 -5.08 4.09 11.28
C LYS A 73 -3.58 4.32 11.34
N LEU A 74 -2.88 4.01 10.27
CA LEU A 74 -1.42 4.13 10.15
C LEU A 74 -1.06 5.03 8.99
N GLY A 75 0.12 5.66 9.06
CA GLY A 75 0.76 6.28 7.91
C GLY A 75 -0.18 7.19 7.13
N THR A 76 -0.54 8.33 7.70
CA THR A 76 -1.27 9.35 6.95
C THR A 76 -0.30 10.11 6.03
N PHE A 77 -0.76 10.44 4.82
CA PHE A 77 -0.13 11.47 4.01
C PHE A 77 -1.17 12.22 3.18
N THR A 78 -0.83 13.45 2.80
CA THR A 78 -1.65 14.23 1.86
C THR A 78 -1.19 14.02 0.44
N ASP A 79 -2.15 13.82 -0.45
CA ASP A 79 -1.94 13.74 -1.89
C ASP A 79 -3.24 14.06 -2.65
N LYS A 80 -3.11 14.85 -3.70
CA LYS A 80 -4.20 15.27 -4.59
C LYS A 80 -4.29 14.40 -5.84
N TYR A 81 -3.30 13.53 -6.08
CA TYR A 81 -3.17 12.78 -7.31
C TYR A 81 -3.60 11.32 -7.16
N ARG A 82 -3.81 10.68 -8.32
CA ARG A 82 -4.04 9.24 -8.38
C ARG A 82 -2.74 8.50 -8.10
N ASN A 83 -2.84 7.56 -7.19
CA ASN A 83 -1.72 6.86 -6.61
C ASN A 83 -1.74 5.38 -6.95
N MET A 84 -0.57 4.84 -7.23
CA MET A 84 -0.32 3.40 -7.30
C MET A 84 0.29 2.95 -5.98
N PHE A 85 -0.10 1.77 -5.51
CA PHE A 85 0.39 1.20 -4.26
C PHE A 85 0.96 -0.20 -4.50
N GLY A 86 1.99 -0.54 -3.73
CA GLY A 86 2.54 -1.89 -3.62
C GLY A 86 2.75 -2.24 -2.16
N PHE A 87 2.55 -3.49 -1.79
CA PHE A 87 2.70 -3.98 -0.43
C PHE A 87 3.55 -5.25 -0.41
N GLY A 88 4.45 -5.37 0.55
CA GLY A 88 5.26 -6.55 0.72
C GLY A 88 6.04 -6.56 2.02
N TYR A 89 6.77 -7.65 2.22
CA TYR A 89 7.68 -7.83 3.34
C TYR A 89 9.13 -7.71 2.85
N ASP A 90 9.90 -6.82 3.48
CA ASP A 90 11.32 -6.63 3.22
C ASP A 90 12.13 -7.48 4.20
N THR A 91 12.73 -8.55 3.69
CA THR A 91 13.55 -9.49 4.46
C THR A 91 14.83 -8.87 5.00
N LEU A 92 15.34 -7.77 4.41
CA LEU A 92 16.58 -7.14 4.86
C LEU A 92 16.36 -6.31 6.11
N THR A 93 15.22 -5.64 6.20
CA THR A 93 14.85 -4.81 7.36
C THR A 93 13.86 -5.51 8.29
N ASP A 94 13.53 -6.77 8.04
CA ASP A 94 12.57 -7.58 8.80
C ASP A 94 11.26 -6.82 9.07
N THR A 95 10.68 -6.20 8.02
CA THR A 95 9.50 -5.37 8.20
C THR A 95 8.61 -5.33 6.97
N TYR A 96 7.32 -5.08 7.19
CA TYR A 96 6.37 -4.82 6.12
C TYR A 96 6.52 -3.40 5.59
N LYS A 97 6.45 -3.27 4.26
CA LYS A 97 6.56 -2.00 3.57
C LYS A 97 5.41 -1.79 2.60
N VAL A 98 4.95 -0.56 2.53
CA VAL A 98 4.01 -0.09 1.50
C VAL A 98 4.73 0.96 0.68
N VAL A 99 4.77 0.76 -0.64
CA VAL A 99 5.28 1.75 -1.58
C VAL A 99 4.09 2.46 -2.20
N ASN A 100 4.21 3.77 -2.31
CA ASN A 100 3.28 4.63 -3.01
C ASN A 100 4.05 5.32 -4.16
N PHE A 101 3.42 5.40 -5.32
CA PHE A 101 3.96 6.11 -6.48
C PHE A 101 2.88 6.97 -7.13
N CYS A 102 3.18 8.26 -7.30
CA CYS A 102 2.36 9.20 -8.02
C CYS A 102 2.96 9.42 -9.42
N ALA A 103 2.28 8.94 -10.46
CA ALA A 103 2.74 9.10 -11.83
C ALA A 103 2.78 10.57 -12.29
N THR A 104 1.91 11.42 -11.74
CA THR A 104 1.82 12.84 -12.11
C THR A 104 2.97 13.66 -11.55
N SER A 105 3.25 13.54 -10.24
CA SER A 105 4.37 14.27 -9.62
C SER A 105 5.72 13.55 -9.73
N ARG A 106 5.71 12.29 -10.17
CA ARG A 106 6.87 11.37 -10.15
C ARG A 106 7.45 11.16 -8.75
N ASP A 107 6.68 11.46 -7.71
CA ASP A 107 7.07 11.20 -6.34
C ASP A 107 6.83 9.73 -6.00
N ALA A 108 7.80 9.14 -5.30
CA ALA A 108 7.65 7.85 -4.67
C ALA A 108 7.82 7.99 -3.16
N ARG A 109 7.01 7.27 -2.39
CA ARG A 109 7.09 7.24 -0.93
C ARG A 109 7.07 5.81 -0.45
N ILE A 110 7.71 5.57 0.68
CA ILE A 110 7.72 4.28 1.34
C ILE A 110 7.30 4.42 2.79
N PHE A 111 6.35 3.60 3.19
CA PHE A 111 5.95 3.39 4.57
C PHE A 111 6.56 2.09 5.06
N SER A 112 7.10 2.09 6.27
CA SER A 112 7.56 0.88 6.96
C SER A 112 6.79 0.73 8.28
N LEU A 113 6.24 -0.46 8.55
CA LEU A 113 5.38 -0.70 9.72
C LEU A 113 6.09 -0.44 11.07
N GLY A 114 7.42 -0.56 11.13
CA GLY A 114 8.18 -0.19 12.34
C GLY A 114 8.22 1.32 12.61
N ASP A 115 8.42 2.12 11.57
CA ASP A 115 8.61 3.57 11.69
C ASP A 115 7.28 4.33 11.73
N ASN A 116 6.22 3.75 11.18
CA ASN A 116 4.89 4.32 11.06
C ASN A 116 4.83 5.71 10.37
N ILE A 117 5.84 6.04 9.55
CA ILE A 117 5.97 7.31 8.84
C ILE A 117 6.21 7.03 7.35
N TRP A 118 5.59 7.83 6.49
CA TRP A 118 5.91 7.87 5.06
C TRP A 118 7.20 8.65 4.82
N LYS A 119 8.15 8.02 4.13
CA LYS A 119 9.42 8.63 3.72
C LYS A 119 9.43 8.79 2.22
N SER A 120 9.80 9.97 1.73
CA SER A 120 10.03 10.17 0.30
C SER A 120 11.25 9.38 -0.16
N ILE A 121 11.11 8.69 -1.28
CA ILE A 121 12.24 8.07 -1.98
C ILE A 121 12.82 9.17 -2.87
N PRO A 122 14.13 9.49 -2.77
CA PRO A 122 14.77 10.44 -3.65
C PRO A 122 14.50 10.07 -5.11
N SER A 123 14.11 11.05 -5.93
CA SER A 123 13.96 10.86 -7.36
C SER A 123 15.29 10.39 -7.95
N PHE A 124 15.22 9.45 -8.90
CA PHE A 124 16.40 9.10 -9.68
C PHE A 124 16.83 10.34 -10.48
N PRO A 125 18.15 10.64 -10.57
CA PRO A 125 18.61 11.73 -11.41
C PRO A 125 18.16 11.48 -12.85
N ASP A 126 17.61 12.52 -13.49
CA ASP A 126 17.27 12.52 -14.91
C ASP A 126 18.56 12.41 -15.73
N ASN A 127 19.08 11.20 -15.92
CA ASN A 127 20.17 10.95 -16.87
C ASN A 127 19.61 10.94 -18.30
N LEU A 128 19.17 12.11 -18.76
CA LEU A 128 18.98 12.44 -20.18
C LEU A 128 19.31 13.91 -20.43
N SER A 129 20.56 14.29 -20.15
CA SER A 129 21.24 15.20 -21.07
C SER A 129 22.02 14.32 -22.04
N SER A 130 21.39 14.00 -23.17
CA SER A 130 22.12 13.47 -24.32
C SER A 130 23.21 14.47 -24.67
N THR A 131 24.45 14.09 -24.41
CA THR A 131 25.64 14.78 -24.91
C THR A 131 25.63 14.63 -26.43
N THR A 132 25.11 15.62 -27.14
CA THR A 132 25.39 15.79 -28.57
C THR A 132 26.78 16.41 -28.68
N ASN A 133 27.74 15.59 -29.10
CA ASN A 133 28.99 16.02 -29.71
C ASN A 133 28.71 16.68 -31.07
#